data_AF-A0A3R9EJC9-F1
#
_entry.id   AF-A0A3R9EJC9-F1
#
_cell.length_a   1.000
_cell.length_b   1.000
_cell.length_c   1.000
_cell.angle_alpha   90.00
_cell.angle_beta   90.00
_cell.angle_gamma   90.00
#
_symmetry.space_group_name_H-M   'P 1'
#
loop_
_entity.id
_entity.type
_entity.pdbx_description
1 polymer ?
#
loop_
_entity_poly.entity_id
_entity_poly.type
_entity_poly.pdbx_seq_one_letter_code
_entity_poly.pdbx_strand_id
1 'polypeptide(L)'
;MSITTKINNKIKVEDLYLSLKLTNGEQSQIISNMPCAYKDIYYQNQYDKIDDTFDFTEQNPGRVCYPNELGEYTSNYIKKMAGHGYYNLFSFSLSHRNQSISCIVTVPWKPHDNQLHFSELRDKVINSTKTIIREFSQYPELADIDLALST
;
A
#
# COMPACT_ATOMS: atom_id res chain seq x y z
N MET A 1 -16.74 -15.31 -1.04
CA MET A 1 -16.36 -13.91 -1.34
C MET A 1 -14.97 -13.64 -0.78
N SER A 2 -14.01 -13.20 -1.61
CA SER A 2 -12.62 -12.96 -1.19
C SER A 2 -12.49 -11.71 -0.31
N ILE A 3 -11.40 -11.59 0.45
CA ILE A 3 -11.12 -10.39 1.26
C ILE A 3 -11.02 -9.14 0.37
N THR A 4 -10.45 -9.26 -0.83
CA THR A 4 -10.37 -8.19 -1.82
C THR A 4 -11.75 -7.67 -2.21
N THR A 5 -12.69 -8.56 -2.55
CA THR A 5 -14.07 -8.17 -2.88
C THR A 5 -14.76 -7.51 -1.69
N LYS A 6 -14.54 -8.00 -0.47
CA LYS A 6 -15.09 -7.39 0.75
C LYS A 6 -14.59 -5.97 0.95
N ILE A 7 -13.27 -5.75 0.83
CA ILE A 7 -12.68 -4.42 0.95
C ILE A 7 -13.25 -3.50 -0.12
N ASN A 8 -13.19 -3.90 -1.40
CA ASN A 8 -13.66 -3.09 -2.52
C ASN A 8 -15.14 -2.69 -2.39
N ASN A 9 -16.01 -3.60 -1.94
CA ASN A 9 -17.42 -3.30 -1.72
C ASN A 9 -17.65 -2.24 -0.63
N LYS A 10 -16.77 -2.15 0.36
CA LYS A 10 -16.87 -1.17 1.45
C LYS A 10 -16.25 0.17 1.06
N ILE A 11 -15.05 0.16 0.49
CA ILE A 11 -14.30 1.39 0.20
C ILE A 11 -14.70 2.03 -1.14
N LYS A 12 -15.31 1.26 -2.06
CA LYS A 12 -15.75 1.70 -3.40
C LYS A 12 -14.65 2.41 -4.19
N VAL A 13 -13.46 1.84 -4.14
CA VAL A 13 -12.28 2.36 -4.85
C VAL A 13 -12.02 1.48 -6.07
N GLU A 14 -12.43 1.98 -7.23
CA GLU A 14 -12.07 1.39 -8.53
C GLU A 14 -10.64 1.79 -8.91
N ASP A 15 -9.94 0.88 -9.60
CA ASP A 15 -8.61 1.07 -10.19
C ASP A 15 -7.52 1.61 -9.27
N LEU A 16 -7.64 1.33 -7.97
CA LEU A 16 -6.60 1.61 -6.99
C LEU A 16 -6.59 0.52 -5.92
N TYR A 17 -5.39 0.06 -5.62
CA TYR A 17 -5.15 -1.02 -4.68
C TYR A 17 -4.20 -0.56 -3.58
N LEU A 18 -4.50 -1.00 -2.37
CA LEU A 18 -3.79 -0.70 -1.13
C LEU A 18 -3.27 -2.01 -0.56
N SER A 19 -1.98 -2.03 -0.27
CA SER A 19 -1.35 -3.05 0.57
C SER A 19 -0.88 -2.37 1.85
N LEU A 20 -1.47 -2.78 2.97
CA LEU A 20 -1.20 -2.23 4.29
C LEU A 20 -0.46 -3.27 5.12
N LYS A 21 0.74 -2.94 5.57
CA LYS A 21 1.43 -3.68 6.64
C LYS A 21 1.19 -2.93 7.94
N LEU A 22 0.57 -3.63 8.88
CA LEU A 22 0.17 -3.11 10.18
C LEU A 22 0.98 -3.82 11.25
N THR A 23 1.72 -3.05 12.04
CA THR A 23 2.61 -3.60 13.08
C THR A 23 2.16 -3.09 14.44
N ASN A 24 2.04 -4.00 15.41
CA ASN A 24 1.79 -3.67 16.82
C ASN A 24 2.73 -4.50 17.69
N GLY A 25 3.79 -3.87 18.21
CA GLY A 25 4.89 -4.55 18.88
C GLY A 25 5.67 -5.45 17.91
N GLU A 26 5.85 -6.72 18.29
CA GLU A 26 6.56 -7.72 17.48
C GLU A 26 5.64 -8.38 16.42
N GLN A 27 4.34 -8.13 16.48
CA GLN A 27 3.37 -8.74 15.58
C GLN A 27 3.11 -7.85 14.37
N SER A 28 3.02 -8.47 13.19
CA SER A 28 2.62 -7.78 11.96
C SER A 28 1.57 -8.57 11.19
N GLN A 29 0.74 -7.84 10.45
CA GLN A 29 -0.20 -8.42 9.49
C GLN A 29 -0.23 -7.58 8.22
N ILE A 30 -0.52 -8.23 7.09
CA ILE A 30 -0.71 -7.56 5.81
C ILE A 30 -2.18 -7.69 5.39
N ILE A 31 -2.81 -6.55 5.10
CA ILE A 31 -4.18 -6.46 4.61
C ILE A 31 -4.14 -5.77 3.25
N SER A 32 -4.79 -6.36 2.26
CA SER A 32 -4.71 -5.84 0.91
C SER A 32 -5.92 -6.16 0.06
N ASN A 33 -6.36 -5.16 -0.71
CA ASN A 33 -7.36 -5.33 -1.78
C ASN A 33 -6.72 -5.57 -3.15
N MET A 34 -5.45 -5.99 -3.23
CA MET A 34 -4.90 -6.49 -4.50
C MET A 34 -5.76 -7.63 -5.06
N PRO A 35 -6.00 -7.67 -6.39
CA PRO A 35 -6.82 -8.70 -7.02
C PRO A 35 -6.20 -10.10 -6.88
N CYS A 36 -7.01 -11.15 -6.98
CA CYS A 36 -6.50 -12.53 -6.88
C CYS A 36 -5.42 -12.80 -7.93
N ALA A 37 -5.60 -12.32 -9.16
CA ALA A 37 -4.60 -12.46 -10.23
C ALA A 37 -3.23 -11.87 -9.86
N TYR A 38 -3.18 -10.74 -9.15
CA TYR A 38 -1.92 -10.20 -8.62
C TYR A 38 -1.31 -11.15 -7.59
N LYS A 39 -2.11 -11.59 -6.62
CA LYS A 39 -1.65 -12.45 -5.51
C LYS A 39 -1.12 -13.78 -6.06
N ASP A 40 -1.79 -14.34 -7.06
CA ASP A 40 -1.35 -15.57 -7.74
C ASP A 40 0.02 -15.38 -8.37
N ILE A 41 0.23 -14.31 -9.16
CA ILE A 41 1.54 -13.96 -9.74
C ILE A 41 2.59 -13.79 -8.64
N TYR A 42 2.26 -13.02 -7.60
CA TYR A 42 3.17 -12.66 -6.51
C TYR A 42 3.69 -13.90 -5.76
N TYR A 43 2.79 -14.78 -5.33
CA TYR A 43 3.17 -15.96 -4.55
C TYR A 43 3.70 -17.12 -5.42
N GLN A 44 3.17 -17.34 -6.62
CA GLN A 44 3.66 -18.41 -7.50
C GLN A 44 5.12 -18.16 -7.92
N ASN A 45 5.50 -16.90 -8.11
CA ASN A 45 6.87 -16.53 -8.47
C ASN A 45 7.77 -16.22 -7.25
N GLN A 46 7.28 -16.46 -6.03
CA GLN A 46 7.99 -16.20 -4.77
C GLN A 46 8.49 -14.75 -4.63
N TYR A 47 7.72 -13.79 -5.14
CA TYR A 47 8.08 -12.38 -5.06
C TYR A 47 8.02 -11.84 -3.63
N ASP A 48 7.29 -12.51 -2.73
CA ASP A 48 7.32 -12.27 -1.29
C ASP A 48 8.72 -12.34 -0.67
N LYS A 49 9.66 -13.05 -1.30
CA LYS A 49 11.04 -13.19 -0.81
C LYS A 49 11.97 -12.08 -1.27
N ILE A 50 11.54 -11.27 -2.25
CA ILE A 50 12.37 -10.24 -2.88
C ILE A 50 11.68 -8.87 -2.94
N ASP A 51 10.41 -8.77 -2.52
CA ASP A 51 9.70 -7.50 -2.42
C ASP A 51 10.25 -6.69 -1.24
N ASP A 52 11.08 -5.72 -1.59
CA ASP A 52 11.73 -4.76 -0.71
C ASP A 52 10.93 -3.44 -0.57
N THR A 53 9.72 -3.37 -1.14
CA THR A 53 8.95 -2.11 -1.20
C THR A 53 8.49 -1.65 0.18
N PHE A 54 8.07 -2.57 1.05
CA PHE A 54 7.73 -2.23 2.43
C PHE A 54 8.95 -1.77 3.22
N ASP A 55 10.09 -2.45 3.06
CA ASP A 55 11.33 -2.09 3.75
C ASP A 55 11.79 -0.68 3.34
N PHE A 56 11.78 -0.36 2.05
CA PHE A 56 12.05 0.98 1.56
C PHE A 56 11.07 2.02 2.13
N THR A 57 9.77 1.69 2.17
CA THR A 57 8.74 2.60 2.70
C THR A 57 8.94 2.85 4.21
N GLU A 58 9.34 1.84 4.97
CA GLU A 58 9.56 1.90 6.42
C GLU A 58 10.85 2.63 6.80
N GLN A 59 11.87 2.61 5.94
CA GLN A 59 13.08 3.40 6.11
C GLN A 59 12.86 4.91 5.91
N ASN A 60 11.67 5.31 5.45
CA ASN A 60 11.31 6.67 5.11
C ASN A 60 10.03 7.12 5.85
N PRO A 61 10.02 7.11 7.19
CA PRO A 61 8.83 7.42 7.96
C PRO A 61 8.41 8.89 7.84
N GLY A 62 7.10 9.14 7.81
CA GLY A 62 6.53 10.48 7.83
C GLY A 62 6.57 11.24 6.50
N ARG A 63 6.99 10.58 5.40
CA ARG A 63 6.99 11.18 4.05
C ARG A 63 6.29 10.28 3.03
N VAL A 64 5.76 10.91 1.98
CA VAL A 64 5.30 10.19 0.79
C VAL A 64 6.53 9.83 -0.04
N CYS A 65 6.63 8.56 -0.41
CA CYS A 65 7.67 8.03 -1.27
C CYS A 65 7.07 7.55 -2.60
N TYR A 66 7.90 7.41 -3.61
CA TYR A 66 7.48 7.01 -4.96
C TYR A 66 8.32 5.80 -5.44
N PRO A 67 7.95 4.56 -5.04
CA PRO A 67 8.74 3.37 -5.37
C PRO A 67 8.41 2.85 -6.79
N ASN A 68 8.79 3.60 -7.81
CA ASN A 68 8.67 3.24 -9.22
C ASN A 68 9.74 3.92 -10.09
N GLU A 69 9.73 3.66 -11.40
CA GLU A 69 10.71 4.20 -12.36
C GLU A 69 10.69 5.73 -12.51
N LEU A 70 9.59 6.40 -12.14
CA LEU A 70 9.46 7.86 -12.16
C LEU A 70 9.80 8.50 -10.81
N GLY A 71 10.08 7.69 -9.79
CA GLY A 71 10.23 8.13 -8.41
C GLY A 71 11.65 7.94 -7.87
N GLU A 72 11.72 7.78 -6.55
CA GLU A 72 12.98 7.79 -5.80
C GLU A 72 13.63 6.40 -5.70
N TYR A 73 12.86 5.35 -5.98
CA TYR A 73 13.29 3.98 -5.75
C TYR A 73 12.69 3.02 -6.76
N THR A 74 13.53 2.17 -7.35
CA THR A 74 13.10 1.10 -8.25
C THR A 74 13.94 -0.14 -7.98
N SER A 75 13.27 -1.28 -7.81
CA SER A 75 13.90 -2.59 -7.62
C SER A 75 13.55 -3.53 -8.77
N ASN A 76 14.26 -4.66 -8.85
CA ASN A 76 13.95 -5.69 -9.84
C ASN A 76 12.54 -6.25 -9.66
N TYR A 77 12.05 -6.33 -8.43
CA TYR A 77 10.68 -6.73 -8.14
C TYR A 77 9.67 -5.73 -8.72
N ILE A 78 9.86 -4.42 -8.46
CA ILE A 78 8.98 -3.35 -8.97
C ILE A 78 8.89 -3.41 -10.50
N LYS A 79 10.02 -3.60 -11.19
CA LYS A 79 10.05 -3.75 -12.66
C LYS A 79 9.29 -4.98 -13.16
N LYS A 80 9.38 -6.11 -12.45
CA LYS A 80 8.61 -7.32 -12.80
C LYS A 80 7.11 -7.09 -12.67
N MET A 81 6.66 -6.50 -11.57
CA MET A 81 5.23 -6.23 -11.37
C MET A 81 4.68 -5.18 -12.35
N ALA A 82 5.49 -4.18 -12.71
CA ALA A 82 5.14 -3.25 -13.79
C ALA A 82 4.97 -3.96 -15.15
N GLY A 83 5.77 -4.99 -15.43
CA GLY A 83 5.61 -5.87 -16.60
C GLY A 83 4.32 -6.69 -16.60
N HIS A 84 3.72 -6.91 -15.44
CA HIS A 84 2.40 -7.52 -15.27
C HIS A 84 1.24 -6.49 -15.24
N GLY A 85 1.54 -5.21 -15.46
CA GLY A 85 0.54 -4.14 -15.46
C GLY A 85 0.17 -3.60 -14.08
N TYR A 86 0.97 -3.89 -13.04
CA TYR A 86 0.77 -3.37 -11.68
C TYR A 86 1.88 -2.40 -11.33
N TYR A 87 1.52 -1.12 -11.18
CA TYR A 87 2.47 -0.04 -10.96
C TYR A 87 2.28 0.50 -9.56
N ASN A 88 3.35 0.47 -8.76
CA ASN A 88 3.36 1.22 -7.51
C ASN A 88 3.33 2.71 -7.85
N LEU A 89 2.41 3.44 -7.23
CA LEU A 89 2.20 4.86 -7.49
C LEU A 89 2.95 5.69 -6.44
N PHE A 90 2.61 5.47 -5.18
CA PHE A 90 3.28 6.06 -4.03
C PHE A 90 3.17 5.13 -2.82
N SER A 91 3.98 5.38 -1.80
CA SER A 91 3.92 4.70 -0.52
C SER A 91 4.15 5.69 0.62
N PHE A 92 3.76 5.31 1.83
CA PHE A 92 4.05 6.07 3.03
C PHE A 92 4.09 5.15 4.23
N SER A 93 4.85 5.53 5.25
CA SER A 93 4.80 4.89 6.56
C SER A 93 4.68 5.92 7.67
N LEU A 94 3.96 5.55 8.72
CA LEU A 94 3.79 6.33 9.92
C LEU A 94 3.97 5.40 11.11
N SER A 95 4.66 5.88 12.14
CA SER A 95 4.87 5.16 13.38
C SER A 95 4.48 6.02 14.57
N HIS A 96 3.87 5.37 15.57
CA HIS A 96 3.57 5.97 16.85
C HIS A 96 3.87 4.95 17.95
N ARG A 97 4.85 5.23 18.81
CA ARG A 97 5.30 4.30 19.86
C ARG A 97 5.74 2.96 19.24
N ASN A 98 5.15 1.84 19.65
CA ASN A 98 5.40 0.48 19.17
C ASN A 98 4.48 0.06 18.01
N GLN A 99 3.77 1.01 17.41
CA GLN A 99 2.78 0.77 16.37
C GLN A 99 3.20 1.44 15.07
N SER A 100 2.98 0.76 13.94
CA SER A 100 3.23 1.37 12.63
C SER A 100 2.24 0.92 11.56
N ILE A 101 2.04 1.82 10.60
CA ILE A 101 1.27 1.59 9.38
C ILE A 101 2.18 1.90 8.22
N SER A 102 2.38 0.92 7.35
CA SER A 102 3.04 1.08 6.06
C SER A 102 2.02 0.81 4.97
N CYS A 103 1.90 1.74 4.02
CA CYS A 103 0.94 1.65 2.93
C CYS A 103 1.67 1.76 1.59
N ILE A 104 1.42 0.80 0.70
CA ILE A 104 1.81 0.86 -0.70
C ILE A 104 0.53 1.00 -1.53
N VAL A 105 0.53 2.00 -2.41
CA VAL A 105 -0.56 2.24 -3.35
C VAL A 105 -0.14 1.74 -4.73
N THR A 106 -0.94 0.87 -5.31
CA THR A 106 -0.70 0.24 -6.60
C THR A 106 -1.87 0.51 -7.54
N VAL A 107 -1.60 0.74 -8.82
CA VAL A 107 -2.60 1.05 -9.84
C VAL A 107 -2.41 0.15 -11.08
N PRO A 108 -3.48 -0.15 -11.82
CA PRO A 108 -3.43 -1.00 -13.03
C PRO A 108 -3.09 -0.22 -14.31
N TRP A 109 -2.59 1.01 -14.17
CA TRP A 109 -2.24 1.90 -15.28
C TRP A 109 -0.88 2.53 -15.02
N LYS A 110 -0.12 2.80 -16.08
CA LYS A 110 1.22 3.36 -15.94
C LYS A 110 1.08 4.83 -15.50
N PRO A 111 1.65 5.24 -14.36
CA PRO A 111 1.57 6.63 -13.92
C PRO A 111 2.40 7.54 -14.83
N HIS A 112 1.97 8.80 -14.93
CA HIS A 112 2.68 9.85 -15.66
C HIS A 112 3.27 10.92 -14.73
N ASP A 113 2.65 11.16 -13.57
CA ASP A 113 3.15 12.03 -12.51
C ASP A 113 2.65 11.52 -11.14
N ASN A 114 3.55 11.01 -10.31
CA ASN A 114 3.17 10.42 -9.04
C ASN A 114 2.73 11.47 -7.99
N GLN A 115 3.30 12.68 -8.02
CA GLN A 115 3.01 13.71 -7.03
C GLN A 115 1.62 14.31 -7.29
N LEU A 116 1.30 14.52 -8.57
CA LEU A 116 -0.03 14.94 -8.98
C LEU A 116 -1.07 13.89 -8.56
N HIS A 117 -0.85 12.62 -8.90
CA HIS A 117 -1.78 11.56 -8.54
C HIS A 117 -1.91 11.36 -7.03
N PHE A 118 -0.83 11.51 -6.25
CA PHE A 118 -0.95 11.55 -4.79
C PHE A 118 -1.91 12.66 -4.35
N SER A 119 -1.72 13.88 -4.86
CA SER A 119 -2.56 15.02 -4.51
C SER A 119 -4.03 14.77 -4.84
N GLU A 120 -4.32 14.16 -5.99
CA GLU A 120 -5.68 13.83 -6.44
C GLU A 120 -6.33 12.70 -5.62
N LEU A 121 -5.53 11.73 -5.15
CA LEU A 121 -6.01 10.50 -4.53
C LEU A 121 -5.86 10.51 -3.00
N ARG A 122 -5.20 11.51 -2.42
CA ARG A 122 -4.80 11.58 -1.00
C ARG A 122 -5.96 11.25 -0.07
N ASP A 123 -7.06 12.00 -0.16
CA ASP A 123 -8.19 11.82 0.76
C ASP A 123 -8.86 10.47 0.57
N LYS A 124 -8.97 10.01 -0.68
CA LYS A 124 -9.52 8.69 -1.01
C LYS A 124 -8.68 7.58 -0.39
N VAL A 125 -7.36 7.66 -0.50
CA VAL A 125 -6.42 6.70 0.08
C VAL A 125 -6.45 6.76 1.60
N ILE A 126 -6.33 7.94 2.22
CA ILE A 126 -6.33 8.10 3.68
C ILE A 126 -7.64 7.55 4.28
N ASN A 127 -8.79 7.91 3.72
CA ASN A 127 -10.09 7.43 4.22
C ASN A 127 -10.27 5.92 4.01
N SER A 128 -9.80 5.39 2.88
CA SER A 128 -9.82 3.95 2.61
C SER A 128 -8.91 3.20 3.58
N THR A 129 -7.69 3.69 3.85
CA THR A 129 -6.77 3.08 4.81
C THR A 129 -7.39 3.03 6.21
N LYS A 130 -7.98 4.13 6.70
CA LYS A 130 -8.68 4.14 8.00
C LYS A 130 -9.83 3.13 8.03
N THR A 131 -10.62 3.06 6.97
CA THR A 131 -11.73 2.10 6.86
C THR A 131 -11.22 0.66 6.84
N ILE A 132 -10.17 0.38 6.06
CA ILE A 132 -9.57 -0.96 5.97
C ILE A 132 -9.08 -1.41 7.35
N ILE A 133 -8.36 -0.54 8.05
CA ILE A 133 -7.84 -0.85 9.38
C ILE A 133 -9.00 -1.11 10.36
N ARG A 134 -10.00 -0.23 10.42
CA ARG A 134 -11.12 -0.39 11.37
C ARG A 134 -11.96 -1.64 11.13
N GLU A 135 -12.22 -1.99 9.87
CA GLU A 135 -13.16 -3.07 9.56
C GLU A 135 -12.50 -4.43 9.34
N PHE A 136 -11.23 -4.48 8.95
CA PHE A 136 -10.59 -5.72 8.50
C PHE A 136 -9.32 -6.09 9.26
N SER A 137 -8.79 -5.18 10.09
CA SER A 137 -7.59 -5.43 10.89
C SER A 137 -7.90 -6.12 12.21
N GLN A 138 -6.95 -6.92 12.66
CA GLN A 138 -6.87 -7.34 14.07
C GLN A 138 -6.40 -6.21 15.02
N TYR A 139 -5.91 -5.08 14.47
CA TYR A 139 -5.45 -3.89 15.19
C TYR A 139 -6.26 -2.63 14.78
N PRO A 140 -7.56 -2.57 15.08
CA PRO A 140 -8.41 -1.44 14.67
C PRO A 140 -7.98 -0.10 15.28
N GLU A 141 -7.31 -0.11 16.45
CA GLU A 141 -6.78 1.07 17.13
C GLU A 141 -5.72 1.82 16.31
N LEU A 142 -5.06 1.15 15.37
CA LEU A 142 -4.10 1.80 14.48
C LEU A 142 -4.77 2.85 13.58
N ALA A 143 -6.07 2.75 13.32
CA ALA A 143 -6.78 3.73 12.49
C ALA A 143 -6.83 5.13 13.10
N ASP A 144 -6.50 5.27 14.38
CA ASP A 144 -6.46 6.54 15.10
C ASP A 144 -5.07 7.21 15.02
N ILE A 145 -4.07 6.54 14.43
CA ILE A 145 -2.83 7.19 14.01
C ILE A 145 -3.17 8.26 12.97
N ASP A 146 -2.67 9.48 13.16
CA ASP A 146 -2.91 10.57 12.22
C ASP A 146 -2.18 10.30 10.90
N LEU A 147 -2.96 9.97 9.88
CA LEU A 147 -2.49 9.75 8.51
C LEU A 147 -2.33 11.04 7.70
N ALA A 148 -2.46 12.21 8.33
CA ALA A 148 -2.18 13.48 7.69
C ALA A 148 -0.68 13.59 7.35
N LEU A 149 -0.32 13.24 6.12
CA LEU A 149 1.03 13.41 5.61
C LEU A 149 1.26 14.88 5.24
N SER A 150 2.41 15.43 5.65
CA SER A 150 2.84 16.77 5.23
C SER A 150 3.06 16.78 3.71
N THR A 151 2.50 17.78 3.02
CA THR A 151 2.85 18.12 1.62
C THR A 151 4.17 18.85 1.56
#